data_AF-A0A7V5GC68-F1
#
_entry.id   AF-A0A7V5GC68-F1
#
_cell.length_a   1.000
_cell.length_b   1.000
_cell.length_c   1.000
_cell.angle_alpha   90.00
_cell.angle_beta   90.00
_cell.angle_gamma   90.00
#
_symmetry.space_group_name_H-M   'P 1'
#
loop_
_entity.id
_entity.type
_entity.pdbx_description
1 polymer ?
#
loop_
_entity_poly.entity_id
_entity_poly.type
_entity_poly.pdbx_seq_one_letter_code
_entity_poly.pdbx_strand_id
1 'polypeptide(L)' 'MDDTSILEATLNYGDWDDVQELFKIIGLKRAAKIFRQQTALDRRRCNYHPKTKHYFNLYFNKYVPSGNSNQHKI' A
#
# COMPACT_ATOMS: atom_id res chain seq x y z
N MET A 1 -12.96 -12.03 5.29
CA MET A 1 -12.58 -10.87 4.45
C MET A 1 -11.07 -10.91 4.29
N ASP A 2 -10.55 -10.61 3.10
CA ASP A 2 -9.10 -10.59 2.83
C ASP A 2 -8.54 -9.19 3.12
N ASP A 3 -7.43 -9.10 3.86
CA ASP A 3 -6.75 -7.85 4.22
C ASP A 3 -6.44 -6.99 2.99
N THR A 4 -6.20 -7.64 1.84
CA THR A 4 -5.94 -7.02 0.55
C THR A 4 -7.10 -6.12 0.09
N SER A 5 -8.34 -6.59 0.22
CA SER A 5 -9.54 -5.84 -0.19
C SER A 5 -9.89 -4.74 0.79
N ILE A 6 -9.69 -4.97 2.10
CA ILE A 6 -9.92 -3.95 3.13
C ILE A 6 -8.94 -2.80 2.93
N LEU A 7 -7.65 -3.09 2.74
CA LEU A 7 -6.63 -2.08 2.54
C LEU A 7 -6.92 -1.24 1.28
N GLU A 8 -7.24 -1.88 0.16
CA GLU A 8 -7.59 -1.18 -1.06
C GLU A 8 -8.78 -0.22 -0.88
N ALA A 9 -9.85 -0.69 -0.22
CA ALA A 9 -11.04 0.11 0.04
C ALA A 9 -10.73 1.28 0.99
N THR A 10 -10.07 1.02 2.11
CA THR A 10 -9.71 2.06 3.09
C THR A 10 -8.80 3.12 2.49
N LEU A 11 -7.76 2.74 1.73
CA LEU A 11 -6.86 3.74 1.14
C LEU A 11 -7.54 4.58 0.04
N ASN A 12 -8.50 4.02 -0.70
CA ASN A 12 -9.21 4.76 -1.75
C ASN A 12 -10.33 5.66 -1.21
N TYR A 13 -11.06 5.20 -0.20
CA TYR A 13 -12.35 5.78 0.19
C TYR A 13 -12.47 6.15 1.67
N GLY A 14 -11.57 5.64 2.52
CA GLY A 14 -11.53 6.02 3.94
C GLY A 14 -10.94 7.40 4.15
N ASP A 15 -11.18 7.96 5.33
CA ASP A 15 -10.49 9.16 5.77
C ASP A 15 -9.13 8.84 6.43
N TRP A 16 -8.46 9.86 6.97
CA TRP A 16 -7.15 9.65 7.58
C TRP A 16 -7.23 8.85 8.88
N ASP A 17 -8.31 8.98 9.65
CA ASP A 17 -8.49 8.24 10.90
C ASP A 17 -8.71 6.75 10.60
N ASP A 18 -9.48 6.42 9.56
CA ASP A 18 -9.64 5.06 9.05
C ASP A 18 -8.30 4.44 8.64
N VAL A 19 -7.46 5.19 7.92
CA VAL A 19 -6.13 4.75 7.47
C VAL A 19 -5.23 4.48 8.68
N GLN A 20 -5.23 5.36 9.67
CA GLN A 20 -4.45 5.17 10.88
C GLN A 20 -4.92 3.95 11.68
N GLU A 21 -6.22 3.74 11.80
CA GLU A 21 -6.77 2.59 12.50
C GLU A 21 -6.42 1.28 11.79
N LEU A 22 -6.54 1.23 10.46
CA LEU A 22 -6.07 0.10 9.68
C LEU A 22 -4.60 -0.22 9.97
N PHE A 23 -3.72 0.79 9.98
CA PHE A 23 -2.31 0.59 10.26
C PHE A 23 -2.03 0.09 11.68
N LYS A 24 -2.86 0.45 12.68
CA LYS A 24 -2.78 -0.12 14.04
C LYS A 24 -3.18 -1.59 14.05
N ILE A 25 -4.23 -1.95 13.31
CA ILE A 25 -4.77 -3.32 13.28
C ILE A 25 -3.82 -4.28 12.56
N ILE A 26 -3.42 -3.98 11.33
CA ILE A 26 -2.65 -4.93 10.50
C ILE A 26 -1.14 -4.68 10.53
N GLY A 27 -0.71 -3.51 11.02
CA GLY A 27 0.68 -3.09 11.06
C GLY A 27 1.15 -2.43 9.76
N LEU A 28 1.89 -1.33 9.91
CA LEU A 28 2.36 -0.49 8.80
C LEU A 28 3.24 -1.25 7.77
N LYS A 29 4.11 -2.16 8.22
CA LYS A 29 4.96 -2.97 7.32
C LYS A 29 4.15 -3.95 6.48
N ARG A 30 3.12 -4.57 7.06
CA ARG A 30 2.22 -5.50 6.35
C ARG A 30 1.38 -4.73 5.33
N ALA A 31 0.86 -3.57 5.73
CA ALA A 31 0.14 -2.68 4.83
C ALA A 31 0.99 -2.27 3.61
N ALA A 32 2.24 -1.85 3.84
CA ALA A 32 3.18 -1.50 2.78
C ALA A 32 3.46 -2.68 1.84
N LYS A 33 3.61 -3.90 2.37
CA LYS A 33 3.82 -5.12 1.57
C LYS A 33 2.62 -5.40 0.66
N ILE A 34 1.41 -5.39 1.21
CA ILE A 34 0.17 -5.63 0.46
C ILE A 34 -0.01 -4.59 -0.64
N PHE A 35 0.15 -3.30 -0.29
CA PHE A 35 0.06 -2.20 -1.24
C PHE A 35 1.04 -2.36 -2.41
N ARG A 36 2.32 -2.65 -2.12
CA ARG A 36 3.35 -2.85 -3.16
C ARG A 36 3.04 -4.06 -4.05
N GLN A 37 2.53 -5.15 -3.46
CA GLN A 37 2.12 -6.33 -4.22
C GLN A 37 0.93 -6.05 -5.16
N GLN A 38 -0.04 -5.23 -4.74
CA GLN A 38 -1.20 -4.87 -5.56
C GLN A 38 -0.88 -3.83 -6.64
N THR A 39 0.12 -2.97 -6.40
CA THR A 39 0.48 -1.85 -7.28
C THR A 39 1.66 -2.13 -8.21
N ALA A 40 2.25 -3.33 -8.12
CA ALA A 40 3.38 -3.80 -8.90
C ALA A 40 3.13 -3.73 -10.43
N LEU A 41 4.18 -3.49 -11.20
CA LEU A 41 4.09 -3.25 -12.65
C LEU A 41 3.64 -4.48 -13.45
N ASP A 42 3.86 -5.68 -12.92
CA ASP A 42 3.44 -6.96 -13.49
C ASP A 42 1.96 -7.30 -13.22
N ARG A 43 1.26 -6.49 -12.42
CA ARG A 43 -0.18 -6.66 -12.17
C ARG A 43 -1.01 -6.13 -13.33
N ARG A 44 -1.83 -7.02 -13.92
CA ARG A 44 -2.81 -6.68 -14.98
C ARG A 44 -3.84 -5.64 -14.54
N ARG A 45 -4.15 -5.52 -13.25
CA ARG A 45 -5.14 -4.59 -12.70
C ARG A 45 -4.64 -3.98 -11.40
N CYS A 46 -4.80 -2.66 -11.29
CA CYS A 46 -4.53 -1.88 -10.08
C CYS A 46 -5.78 -1.05 -9.80
N ASN A 47 -6.50 -1.37 -8.73
CA ASN A 47 -7.79 -0.76 -8.40
C ASN A 47 -7.64 0.52 -7.55
N TYR A 48 -6.42 0.96 -7.26
CA TYR A 48 -6.17 2.23 -6.61
C TYR A 48 -6.44 3.40 -7.55
N HIS A 49 -7.08 4.45 -7.03
CA HIS A 49 -7.13 5.72 -7.74
C HIS A 49 -5.70 6.25 -7.98
N PRO A 50 -5.42 6.91 -9.13
CA PRO A 50 -4.06 7.36 -9.45
C PRO A 50 -3.45 8.25 -8.36
N LYS A 51 -4.23 9.16 -7.76
CA LYS A 51 -3.78 10.03 -6.67
C LYS A 51 -3.49 9.25 -5.39
N THR A 52 -4.37 8.32 -5.01
CA THR A 52 -4.18 7.42 -3.86
C THR A 52 -2.92 6.59 -4.02
N LYS A 53 -2.75 5.94 -5.18
CA LYS A 53 -1.54 5.17 -5.49
C LYS A 53 -0.29 6.03 -5.37
N HIS A 54 -0.30 7.23 -5.94
CA HIS A 54 0.86 8.11 -5.90
C HIS A 54 1.21 8.52 -4.46
N TYR A 55 0.22 8.98 -3.69
CA TYR A 55 0.40 9.38 -2.30
C TYR A 55 0.96 8.24 -1.44
N PHE A 56 0.32 7.07 -1.47
CA PHE A 56 0.73 5.96 -0.62
C PHE A 56 2.05 5.32 -1.07
N ASN A 57 2.41 5.41 -2.35
CA ASN A 57 3.76 5.07 -2.79
C ASN A 57 4.82 5.95 -2.11
N LEU A 58 4.62 7.28 -2.08
CA LEU A 58 5.53 8.20 -1.38
C LEU A 58 5.53 7.95 0.14
N TYR A 59 4.34 7.77 0.73
CA TYR A 59 4.17 7.52 2.16
C TYR A 59 4.93 6.27 2.60
N PHE A 60 4.71 5.13 1.95
CA PHE A 60 5.37 3.89 2.32
C PHE A 60 6.87 3.92 2.01
N ASN A 61 7.34 4.66 1.02
CA ASN A 61 8.77 4.82 0.78
C ASN A 61 9.46 5.64 1.90
N LYS A 62 8.76 6.61 2.49
CA LYS A 62 9.27 7.41 3.61
C LYS A 62 9.30 6.62 4.92
N TYR A 63 8.21 5.93 5.27
CA TYR A 63 8.04 5.31 6.60
C TYR A 63 8.38 3.82 6.65
N VAL A 64 8.38 3.15 5.49
CA VAL A 64 8.77 1.74 5.36
C VAL A 64 9.79 1.62 4.21
N PRO A 65 10.96 2.28 4.32
CA PRO A 65 11.98 2.16 3.29
C PRO A 65 12.30 0.68 3.08
N SER A 66 12.34 0.26 1.82
CA SER A 66 12.78 -1.07 1.43
C SER A 66 14.26 -1.17 1.79
N GLY A 67 14.59 -1.63 3.01
CA GLY A 67 15.98 -1.91 3.36
C GLY A 67 16.59 -2.82 2.31
N ASN A 68 17.80 -2.48 1.82
CA ASN A 68 18.52 -3.15 0.73
C ASN A 68 18.26 -4.67 0.66
N SER A 69 17.36 -5.06 -0.22
CA SER A 69 17.29 -6.41 -0.77
C SER A 69 17.10 -6.23 -2.26
N ASN A 70 18.23 -6.32 -2.99
CA ASN A 70 18.35 -6.34 -4.44
C ASN A 70 17.13 -6.99 -5.09
N GLN A 71 16.23 -6.20 -5.67
CA GLN A 71 15.24 -6.67 -6.63
C GLN A 71 15.16 -5.69 -7.80
N HIS A 72 15.93 -6.05 -8.81
CA HIS A 72 15.84 -5.75 -10.23
C HIS A 72 15.90 -4.28 -10.69
N LYS A 73 17.12 -3.91 -11.12
CA LYS A 73 17.32 -3.22 -12.41
C LYS A 73 16.50 -3.93 -13.49
N ILE A 74 15.77 -3.15 -14.26
CA ILE A 74 15.53 -3.38 -15.69
C ILE A 74 15.80 -2.04 -16.38
#